data_AF-V9W8A0-F1
#
_entry.id   AF-V9W8A0-F1
#
_cell.length_a   1.000
_cell.length_b   1.000
_cell.length_c   1.000
_cell.angle_alpha   90.00
_cell.angle_beta   90.00
_cell.angle_gamma   90.00
#
_symmetry.space_group_name_H-M   'P 1'
#
loop_
_entity.id
_entity.type
_entity.pdbx_description
1 polymer ?
#
loop_
_entity_poly.entity_id
_entity_poly.type
_entity_poly.pdbx_seq_one_letter_code
_entity_poly.pdbx_strand_id
1 'polypeptide(L)' 'MKQAVKPAVFSKEQFLESKQFKTIEKDILSIVLKEDRAYTIEQAKEMIKELLEREVR' A
#
# COMPACT_ATOMS: atom_id res chain seq x y z
N MET A 1 -13.59 25.15 12.64
CA MET A 1 -13.13 24.91 11.25
C MET A 1 -13.03 23.40 11.06
N LYS A 2 -13.82 22.81 10.16
CA LYS A 2 -13.72 21.37 9.86
C LYS A 2 -12.50 21.19 8.96
N GLN A 3 -11.36 20.77 9.50
CA GLN A 3 -10.22 20.40 8.67
C GLN A 3 -10.65 19.21 7.81
N ALA A 4 -10.67 19.40 6.49
CA ALA A 4 -10.76 18.29 5.55
C ALA A 4 -9.45 17.52 5.65
N VAL A 5 -9.47 16.41 6.40
CA VAL A 5 -8.31 15.53 6.56
C VAL A 5 -8.04 14.91 5.20
N LYS A 6 -7.04 15.41 4.49
CA LYS A 6 -6.54 14.73 3.30
C LYS A 6 -5.96 13.39 3.78
N PRO A 7 -6.32 12.26 3.16
CA PRO A 7 -5.76 10.98 3.54
C PRO A 7 -4.23 11.04 3.38
N ALA A 8 -3.52 10.58 4.41
CA ALA A 8 -2.07 10.51 4.36
C ALA A 8 -1.64 9.56 3.24
N VAL A 9 -0.73 10.05 2.40
CA VAL A 9 -0.11 9.29 1.32
C VAL A 9 1.32 8.97 1.71
N PHE A 10 1.78 7.78 1.31
CA PHE A 10 3.08 7.24 1.68
C PHE A 10 3.82 6.73 0.45
N SER A 11 5.14 6.85 0.43
CA SER A 11 5.98 6.25 -0.61
C SER A 11 6.09 4.74 -0.44
N LYS A 12 6.52 4.05 -1.50
CA LYS A 12 6.84 2.61 -1.45
C LYS A 12 7.75 2.27 -0.27
N GLU A 13 8.82 3.02 -0.05
CA GLU A 13 9.78 2.73 1.03
C GLU A 13 9.11 2.82 2.40
N GLN A 14 8.26 3.82 2.61
CA GLN A 14 7.50 3.97 3.86
C GLN A 14 6.57 2.78 4.11
N PHE A 15 5.98 2.20 3.07
CA PHE A 15 5.21 0.96 3.18
C PHE A 15 6.08 -0.24 3.55
N LEU A 16 7.26 -0.36 2.94
CA LEU A 16 8.20 -1.46 3.21
C LEU A 16 8.81 -1.39 4.60
N GLU A 17 9.02 -0.18 5.14
CA GLU A 17 9.52 0.03 6.49
C GLU A 17 8.41 -0.03 7.56
N SER A 18 7.14 0.16 7.16
CA SER A 18 6.01 0.19 8.08
C SER A 18 5.82 -1.13 8.83
N LYS A 19 5.47 -1.07 10.12
CA LYS A 19 5.07 -2.25 10.91
C LYS A 19 3.62 -2.67 10.66
N GLN A 20 2.87 -1.89 9.88
CA GLN A 20 1.45 -2.12 9.64
C GLN A 20 1.19 -3.27 8.67
N PHE A 21 2.17 -3.63 7.84
CA PHE A 21 2.09 -4.70 6.85
C PHE A 21 2.98 -5.87 7.25
N LYS A 22 2.52 -7.09 6.98
CA LYS A 22 3.28 -8.33 7.15
C LYS A 22 4.35 -8.46 6.07
N THR A 23 5.34 -9.34 6.29
CA THR A 23 6.42 -9.59 5.31
C THR A 23 5.88 -9.90 3.91
N ILE A 24 4.94 -10.83 3.79
CA ILE A 24 4.34 -11.17 2.49
C ILE A 24 3.61 -10.00 1.83
N GLU A 25 2.92 -9.17 2.62
CA GLU A 25 2.22 -7.98 2.11
C GLU A 25 3.24 -6.93 1.63
N LYS A 26 4.37 -6.79 2.32
CA LYS A 26 5.47 -5.92 1.89
C LYS A 26 6.12 -6.41 0.62
N ASP A 27 6.33 -7.71 0.47
CA ASP A 27 6.87 -8.30 -0.75
C ASP A 27 5.94 -8.00 -1.93
N ILE A 28 4.62 -8.16 -1.74
CA ILE A 28 3.60 -7.77 -2.72
C ILE A 28 3.69 -6.27 -3.03
N LEU A 29 3.68 -5.42 -2.02
CA LEU A 29 3.78 -3.96 -2.18
C LEU A 29 5.08 -3.54 -2.88
N SER A 30 6.17 -4.28 -2.69
CA SER A 30 7.44 -4.02 -3.36
C SER A 30 7.36 -4.24 -4.89
N ILE A 31 6.45 -5.11 -5.34
CA ILE A 31 6.20 -5.44 -6.74
C ILE A 31 5.15 -4.51 -7.35
N VAL A 32 4.05 -4.24 -6.63
CA VAL A 32 2.92 -3.47 -7.18
C VAL A 32 3.10 -1.94 -7.06
N LEU A 33 3.78 -1.44 -6.03
CA LEU A 33 3.98 -0.01 -5.83
C LEU A 33 5.16 0.51 -6.66
N LYS A 34 4.94 1.67 -7.29
CA LYS A 34 5.98 2.40 -8.03
C LYS A 34 6.72 3.38 -7.10
N GLU A 35 8.02 3.56 -7.33
CA GLU A 35 8.88 4.43 -6.50
C GLU A 35 8.60 5.92 -6.71
N ASP A 36 8.11 6.30 -7.89
CA ASP A 36 7.75 7.69 -8.24
C ASP A 36 6.33 8.09 -7.78
N ARG A 37 5.65 7.23 -7.02
CA ARG A 37 4.25 7.44 -6.60
C ARG A 37 4.06 7.24 -5.11
N ALA A 38 3.11 8.02 -4.58
CA ALA A 38 2.64 7.86 -3.21
C ALA A 38 1.21 7.32 -3.21
N TYR A 39 0.91 6.49 -2.23
CA TYR A 39 -0.36 5.76 -2.11
C TYR A 39 -0.90 5.89 -0.69
N THR A 40 -2.23 5.87 -0.55
CA THR A 40 -2.85 5.76 0.77
C THR A 40 -2.76 4.33 1.29
N ILE A 41 -2.93 4.15 2.60
CA ILE A 41 -3.03 2.82 3.21
C ILE A 41 -4.15 1.99 2.56
N GLU A 42 -5.28 2.62 2.21
CA GLU A 42 -6.42 1.94 1.58
C GLU A 42 -6.05 1.43 0.18
N GLN A 43 -5.41 2.27 -0.63
CA GLN A 43 -4.94 1.89 -1.97
C GLN A 43 -3.93 0.73 -1.91
N ALA A 44 -2.99 0.78 -0.97
CA ALA A 44 -2.01 -0.30 -0.76
C ALA A 44 -2.71 -1.64 -0.43
N LYS A 45 -3.71 -1.61 0.47
CA LYS A 45 -4.49 -2.81 0.83
C LYS A 45 -5.31 -3.35 -0.33
N GLU A 46 -5.90 -2.48 -1.13
CA GLU A 46 -6.67 -2.87 -2.32
C GLU A 46 -5.78 -3.54 -3.35
N MET A 47 -4.61 -2.97 -3.65
CA MET A 47 -3.64 -3.58 -4.56
C MET A 47 -3.12 -4.94 -4.08
N ILE A 48 -2.88 -5.10 -2.77
CA ILE A 48 -2.53 -6.41 -2.19
C ILE A 48 -3.66 -7.42 -2.45
N LYS A 49 -4.90 -7.03 -2.16
CA LYS A 49 -6.08 -7.88 -2.34
C LYS A 49 -6.27 -8.30 -3.79
N GLU A 50 -6.17 -7.37 -4.74
CA GLU A 50 -6.26 -7.66 -6.17
C GLU A 50 -5.20 -8.66 -6.63
N LEU A 51 -3.98 -8.57 -6.10
CA LEU A 51 -2.91 -9.51 -6.45
C LEU A 51 -3.17 -10.90 -5.86
N LEU A 52 -3.59 -10.98 -4.59
CA LEU A 52 -3.92 -12.25 -3.94
C LEU A 52 -5.12 -12.95 -4.61
N GLU A 53 -6.15 -12.20 -5.01
CA GLU A 53 -7.30 -12.76 -5.73
C GLU A 53 -6.93 -13.29 -7.12
N ARG A 54 -5.88 -12.74 -7.75
CA ARG A 54 -5.37 -13.25 -9.03
C ARG A 54 -4.61 -14.57 -8.90
N GLU A 55 -3.90 -14.81 -7.80
CA GLU A 55 -3.21 -16.09 -7.58
C GLU A 55 -4.16 -17.24 -7.20
N VAL A 56 -5.34 -16.93 -6.69
CA VAL A 56 -6.35 -17.91 -6.28
C VAL A 56 -7.14 -18.46 -7.47
N ARG A 57 -6.98 -17.91 -8.68
CA ARG A 57 -7.81 -18.21 -9.85
C ARG A 57 -7.18 -19.15 -10.88
#